data_AF-A0A317SJ81-F1
#
_entry.id   AF-A0A317SJ81-F1
#
_cell.length_a   1.000
_cell.length_b   1.000
_cell.length_c   1.000
_cell.angle_alpha   90.00
_cell.angle_beta   90.00
_cell.angle_gamma   90.00
#
_symmetry.space_group_name_H-M   'P 1'
#
loop_
_entity.id
_entity.type
_entity.pdbx_description
1 polymer ?
#
loop_
_entity_poly.entity_id
_entity_poly.type
_entity_poly.pdbx_seq_one_letter_code
_entity_poly.pdbx_strand_id
1 'polypeptide(L)'
;MPKKGSTKNKEVPTRERYSPPPPPSWPPLTPVIPSEDLTVETILPMQILTIPKLFTATLCKTYLNFASQTLDLTRTPGKPKRGEALRVNDRISIYDIGFAERLWNETGLKDLVAREAGEDGRKELWGGEVIGLSPNIRVYRYSKGQFFDKHCNSPVCGFREEEIVQY
;
A
#
# COMPACT_ATOMS: atom_id res chain seq x y z
N MET A 1 -33.18 -48.33 33.65
CA MET A 1 -33.28 -47.63 32.35
C MET A 1 -32.80 -46.20 32.52
N PRO A 2 -31.79 -45.72 31.77
CA PRO A 2 -31.28 -44.36 31.92
C PRO A 2 -32.17 -43.34 31.18
N LYS A 3 -32.41 -42.19 31.81
CA LYS A 3 -33.23 -41.08 31.27
C LYS A 3 -32.43 -40.32 30.19
N LYS A 4 -33.01 -40.20 28.99
CA LYS A 4 -32.47 -39.41 27.86
C LYS A 4 -32.58 -37.92 28.19
N GLY A 5 -31.45 -37.23 28.29
CA GLY A 5 -31.39 -35.77 28.42
C GLY A 5 -31.73 -35.08 27.10
N SER A 6 -32.60 -34.08 27.14
CA SER A 6 -32.98 -33.22 26.01
C SER A 6 -31.84 -32.24 25.70
N THR A 7 -31.27 -32.34 24.50
CA THR A 7 -30.30 -31.38 23.95
C THR A 7 -31.05 -30.14 23.46
N LYS A 8 -30.90 -29.01 24.17
CA LYS A 8 -31.32 -27.69 23.67
C LYS A 8 -30.40 -27.27 22.52
N ASN A 9 -30.96 -27.15 21.32
CA ASN A 9 -30.30 -26.46 20.21
C ASN A 9 -30.04 -25.00 20.60
N LYS A 10 -28.77 -24.62 20.70
CA LYS A 10 -28.37 -23.21 20.73
C LYS A 10 -28.42 -22.68 19.30
N GLU A 11 -29.36 -21.78 19.03
CA GLU A 11 -29.36 -20.98 17.81
C GLU A 11 -28.04 -20.19 17.76
N VAL A 12 -27.29 -20.40 16.67
CA VAL A 12 -26.08 -19.64 16.37
C VAL A 12 -26.54 -18.27 15.88
N PRO A 13 -26.06 -17.14 16.45
CA PRO A 13 -26.44 -15.83 15.95
C PRO A 13 -25.95 -15.68 14.51
N THR A 14 -26.88 -15.41 13.59
CA THR A 14 -26.57 -15.01 12.22
C THR A 14 -25.66 -13.78 12.28
N ARG A 15 -24.38 -13.94 11.91
CA ARG A 15 -23.46 -12.82 11.76
C ARG A 15 -24.03 -11.90 10.67
N GLU A 16 -24.42 -10.69 11.05
CA GLU A 16 -24.68 -9.63 10.08
C GLU A 16 -23.47 -9.53 9.15
N ARG A 17 -23.70 -9.57 7.83
CA ARG A 17 -22.62 -9.39 6.86
C ARG A 17 -22.12 -7.96 7.03
N TYR A 18 -20.92 -7.81 7.60
CA TYR A 18 -20.23 -6.53 7.62
C TYR A 18 -20.01 -6.07 6.18
N SER A 19 -20.78 -5.10 5.73
CA SER A 19 -20.50 -4.36 4.51
C SER A 19 -19.47 -3.28 4.85
N PRO A 20 -18.28 -3.26 4.23
CA PRO A 20 -17.33 -2.19 4.44
C PRO A 20 -17.97 -0.85 4.03
N PRO A 21 -17.59 0.26 4.69
CA PRO A 21 -18.04 1.58 4.28
C PRO A 21 -17.64 1.86 2.83
N PRO A 22 -18.43 2.65 2.08
CA PRO A 22 -18.07 3.02 0.72
C PRO A 22 -16.72 3.75 0.70
N PRO A 23 -15.94 3.61 -0.39
CA PRO A 23 -14.71 4.37 -0.56
C PRO A 23 -14.97 5.88 -0.49
N PRO A 24 -14.01 6.68 0.00
CA PRO A 24 -14.19 8.12 0.05
C PRO A 24 -14.13 8.71 -1.36
N SER A 25 -14.65 9.94 -1.52
CA SER A 25 -14.55 10.66 -2.78
C SER A 25 -13.12 11.21 -2.98
N TRP A 26 -12.23 10.39 -3.54
CA TRP A 26 -10.85 10.78 -3.82
C TRP A 26 -10.80 12.00 -4.74
N PRO A 27 -9.93 12.99 -4.49
CA PRO A 27 -9.78 14.13 -5.38
C PRO A 27 -9.36 13.69 -6.80
N PRO A 28 -9.74 14.44 -7.84
CA PRO A 28 -9.25 14.19 -9.19
C PRO A 28 -7.72 14.15 -9.27
N LEU A 29 -7.17 13.24 -10.07
CA LEU A 29 -5.74 13.17 -10.37
C LEU A 29 -5.41 14.17 -11.48
N THR A 30 -5.54 15.47 -11.19
CA THR A 30 -5.21 16.54 -12.15
C THR A 30 -4.77 17.82 -11.43
N PRO A 31 -3.78 18.56 -11.95
CA PRO A 31 -2.95 18.23 -13.12
C PRO A 31 -1.90 17.15 -12.81
N VAL A 32 -1.64 16.30 -13.80
CA VAL A 32 -0.57 15.27 -13.79
C VAL A 32 0.61 15.72 -14.63
N ILE A 33 1.76 15.10 -14.41
CA ILE A 33 2.94 15.25 -15.27
C ILE A 33 2.76 14.26 -16.45
N PRO A 34 2.99 14.69 -17.71
CA PRO A 34 3.02 13.78 -18.86
C PRO A 34 4.00 12.63 -18.63
N SER A 35 3.68 11.43 -19.11
CA SER A 35 4.51 10.25 -18.85
C SER A 35 5.89 10.39 -19.48
N GLU A 36 6.03 11.15 -20.57
CA GLU A 36 7.29 11.48 -21.25
C GLU A 36 8.24 12.32 -20.38
N ASP A 37 7.69 13.13 -19.48
CA ASP A 37 8.45 13.99 -18.57
C ASP A 37 8.80 13.29 -17.25
N LEU A 38 8.24 12.10 -16.99
CA LEU A 38 8.60 11.27 -15.84
C LEU A 38 9.93 10.54 -16.09
N THR A 39 10.74 10.43 -15.05
CA THR A 39 12.04 9.76 -15.10
C THR A 39 12.15 8.72 -13.98
N VAL A 40 12.99 7.72 -14.20
CA VAL A 40 13.38 6.75 -13.16
C VAL A 40 14.84 6.95 -12.79
N GLU A 41 15.09 7.08 -11.51
CA GLU A 41 16.43 7.13 -10.93
C GLU A 41 16.69 5.81 -10.18
N THR A 42 17.82 5.17 -10.46
CA THR A 42 18.21 3.93 -9.76
C THR A 42 19.07 4.27 -8.55
N ILE A 43 18.57 3.97 -7.35
CA ILE A 43 19.31 4.12 -6.09
C ILE A 43 20.10 2.86 -5.77
N LEU A 44 19.49 1.70 -5.97
CA LEU A 44 20.13 0.40 -5.83
C LEU A 44 19.70 -0.47 -7.01
N PRO A 45 20.64 -0.88 -7.88
CA PRO A 45 20.33 -1.70 -9.04
C PRO A 45 19.48 -2.90 -8.62
N MET A 46 18.45 -3.13 -9.40
CA MET A 46 17.51 -4.22 -9.23
C MET A 46 16.68 -4.26 -7.94
N GLN A 47 16.71 -3.20 -7.12
CA GLN A 47 16.06 -3.21 -5.81
C GLN A 47 15.33 -1.91 -5.48
N ILE A 48 15.96 -0.75 -5.71
CA ILE A 48 15.41 0.55 -5.30
C ILE A 48 15.48 1.52 -6.47
N LEU A 49 14.30 1.91 -6.94
CA LEU A 49 14.08 2.91 -7.99
C LEU A 49 13.26 4.07 -7.40
N THR A 50 13.50 5.28 -7.88
CA THR A 50 12.74 6.47 -7.51
C THR A 50 12.17 7.17 -8.74
N ILE A 51 10.94 7.67 -8.62
CA ILE A 51 10.26 8.46 -9.65
C ILE A 51 10.07 9.87 -9.08
N PRO A 52 11.02 10.80 -9.31
CA PRO A 52 10.89 12.15 -8.78
C PRO A 52 9.67 12.83 -9.40
N LYS A 53 8.96 13.63 -8.59
CA LYS A 53 7.84 14.48 -9.02
C LYS A 53 6.67 13.73 -9.67
N LEU A 54 6.45 12.44 -9.37
CA LEU A 54 5.27 11.70 -9.87
C LEU A 54 3.96 12.49 -9.72
N PHE A 55 3.79 13.19 -8.59
CA PHE A 55 2.71 14.15 -8.40
C PHE A 55 3.21 15.59 -8.46
N THR A 56 2.40 16.45 -9.11
CA THR A 56 2.62 17.90 -9.10
C THR A 56 2.48 18.46 -7.70
N ALA A 57 3.13 19.60 -7.41
CA ALA A 57 3.01 20.26 -6.11
C ALA A 57 1.54 20.60 -5.77
N THR A 58 0.73 20.93 -6.77
CA THR A 58 -0.71 21.16 -6.63
C THR A 58 -1.43 19.89 -6.21
N LEU A 59 -1.18 18.77 -6.89
CA LEU A 59 -1.79 17.48 -6.56
C LEU A 59 -1.42 17.00 -5.15
N CYS A 60 -0.15 17.14 -4.77
CA CYS A 60 0.31 16.87 -3.40
C CYS A 60 -0.47 17.68 -2.37
N LYS A 61 -0.64 19.00 -2.57
CA LYS A 61 -1.41 19.85 -1.65
C LYS A 61 -2.88 19.43 -1.56
N THR A 62 -3.51 19.12 -2.69
CA THR A 62 -4.90 18.65 -2.75
C THR A 62 -5.08 17.36 -1.96
N TYR A 63 -4.22 16.36 -2.18
CA TYR A 63 -4.30 15.08 -1.49
C TYR A 63 -3.94 15.16 -0.02
N LEU A 64 -3.00 16.02 0.37
CA LEU A 64 -2.69 16.30 1.78
C LEU A 64 -3.88 16.92 2.49
N ASN A 65 -4.51 17.94 1.90
CA ASN A 65 -5.70 18.58 2.46
C ASN A 65 -6.84 17.56 2.62
N PHE A 66 -7.16 16.83 1.57
CA PHE A 66 -8.17 15.76 1.60
C PHE A 66 -7.87 14.71 2.68
N ALA A 67 -6.65 14.17 2.72
CA ALA A 67 -6.28 13.15 3.69
C ALA A 67 -6.37 13.67 5.14
N SER A 68 -6.06 14.95 5.36
CA SER A 68 -6.13 15.56 6.69
C SER A 68 -7.55 15.86 7.17
N GLN A 69 -8.48 16.12 6.25
CA GLN A 69 -9.85 16.57 6.57
C GLN A 69 -10.89 15.45 6.46
N THR A 70 -10.69 14.49 5.57
CA THR A 70 -11.72 13.51 5.19
C THR A 70 -11.42 12.10 5.68
N LEU A 71 -10.14 11.72 5.80
CA LEU A 71 -9.78 10.36 6.18
C LEU A 71 -9.68 10.21 7.70
N ASP A 72 -10.45 9.27 8.25
CA ASP A 72 -10.39 8.93 9.68
C ASP A 72 -9.30 7.90 9.95
N LEU A 73 -8.07 8.38 10.19
CA LEU A 73 -6.92 7.52 10.47
C LEU A 73 -6.89 7.12 11.94
N THR A 74 -6.81 5.81 12.19
CA THR A 74 -6.75 5.25 13.54
C THR A 74 -5.32 4.99 13.96
N ARG A 75 -4.96 5.36 15.20
CA ARG A 75 -3.64 5.06 15.77
C ARG A 75 -3.41 3.54 15.84
N THR A 76 -2.27 3.08 15.33
CA THR A 76 -1.89 1.67 15.49
C THR A 76 -1.59 1.34 16.96
N PRO A 77 -1.96 0.14 17.45
CA PRO A 77 -1.61 -0.28 18.80
C PRO A 77 -0.10 -0.29 19.01
N GLY A 78 0.40 0.44 20.02
CA GLY A 78 1.83 0.53 20.33
C GLY A 78 2.42 -0.72 20.98
N LYS A 79 1.68 -1.84 21.07
CA LYS A 79 2.15 -3.12 21.58
C LYS A 79 2.21 -4.12 20.41
N PRO A 80 3.40 -4.38 19.84
CA PRO A 80 3.52 -5.33 18.74
C PRO A 80 3.25 -6.76 19.23
N LYS A 81 2.78 -7.62 18.31
CA LYS A 81 2.79 -9.07 18.55
C LYS A 81 4.21 -9.60 18.42
N ARG A 82 4.47 -10.80 18.95
CA ARG A 82 5.77 -11.47 18.79
C ARG A 82 6.11 -11.59 17.30
N GLY A 83 7.25 -11.02 16.90
CA GLY A 83 7.71 -11.01 15.51
C GLY A 83 7.13 -9.89 14.63
N GLU A 84 6.25 -9.03 15.15
CA GLU A 84 5.82 -7.81 14.46
C GLU A 84 6.68 -6.61 14.89
N ALA A 85 6.93 -5.68 13.97
CA ALA A 85 7.59 -4.43 14.31
C ALA A 85 6.67 -3.49 15.10
N LEU A 86 7.29 -2.74 16.01
CA LEU A 86 6.63 -1.66 16.73
C LEU A 86 6.21 -0.57 15.73
N ARG A 87 4.95 -0.16 15.82
CA ARG A 87 4.36 0.89 14.99
C ARG A 87 3.44 1.76 15.82
N VAL A 88 3.59 3.06 15.67
CA VAL A 88 2.82 4.07 16.43
C VAL A 88 2.27 5.17 15.52
N ASN A 89 2.15 4.90 14.23
CA ASN A 89 1.57 5.79 13.22
C ASN A 89 0.04 5.75 13.25
N ASP A 90 -0.62 6.77 12.70
CA ASP A 90 -2.04 6.67 12.37
C ASP A 90 -2.18 6.00 10.99
N ARG A 91 -3.20 5.16 10.80
CA ARG A 91 -3.41 4.40 9.56
C ARG A 91 -4.88 4.24 9.22
N ILE A 92 -5.17 4.22 7.92
CA ILE A 92 -6.40 3.66 7.36
C ILE A 92 -6.07 2.70 6.21
N SER A 93 -6.96 1.73 5.96
CA SER A 93 -6.90 0.80 4.82
C SER A 93 -8.24 0.85 4.12
N ILE A 94 -8.25 1.21 2.84
CA ILE A 94 -9.46 1.35 2.02
C ILE A 94 -9.31 0.43 0.82
N TYR A 95 -10.35 -0.35 0.54
CA TYR A 95 -10.41 -1.15 -0.68
C TYR A 95 -11.13 -0.35 -1.76
N ASP A 96 -10.41 0.08 -2.79
CA ASP A 96 -10.97 0.85 -3.91
C ASP A 96 -10.22 0.52 -5.20
N ILE A 97 -10.82 -0.39 -5.98
CA ILE A 97 -10.28 -0.80 -7.28
C ILE A 97 -10.28 0.35 -8.29
N GLY A 98 -11.35 1.16 -8.32
CA GLY A 98 -11.47 2.25 -9.28
C GLY A 98 -10.41 3.31 -9.04
N PHE A 99 -10.13 3.67 -7.78
CA PHE A 99 -9.05 4.59 -7.48
C PHE A 99 -7.66 4.01 -7.80
N ALA A 100 -7.42 2.72 -7.52
CA ALA A 100 -6.16 2.07 -7.90
C ALA A 100 -5.94 2.07 -9.42
N GLU A 101 -6.98 1.82 -10.20
CA GLU A 101 -6.95 1.89 -11.66
C GLU A 101 -6.69 3.31 -12.16
N ARG A 102 -7.34 4.32 -11.58
CA ARG A 102 -7.06 5.73 -11.93
C ARG A 102 -5.62 6.11 -11.60
N LEU A 103 -5.12 5.76 -10.41
CA LEU A 103 -3.72 5.99 -10.04
C LEU A 103 -2.76 5.35 -11.03
N TRP A 104 -3.03 4.13 -11.48
CA TRP A 104 -2.18 3.42 -12.43
C TRP A 104 -2.21 4.03 -13.83
N ASN A 105 -3.40 4.32 -14.36
CA ASN A 105 -3.60 4.74 -15.76
C ASN A 105 -3.47 6.25 -15.97
N GLU A 106 -3.86 7.09 -15.00
CA GLU A 106 -3.96 8.55 -15.20
C GLU A 106 -2.68 9.31 -14.78
N THR A 107 -1.80 8.70 -13.98
CA THR A 107 -0.61 9.40 -13.45
C THR A 107 0.64 9.24 -14.31
N GLY A 108 0.53 8.56 -15.45
CA GLY A 108 1.67 8.19 -16.31
C GLY A 108 2.50 7.02 -15.78
N LEU A 109 2.13 6.44 -14.62
CA LEU A 109 2.87 5.36 -13.98
C LEU A 109 2.90 4.08 -14.84
N LYS A 110 1.76 3.70 -15.44
CA LYS A 110 1.69 2.55 -16.36
C LYS A 110 2.67 2.68 -17.53
N ASP A 111 2.66 3.84 -18.17
CA ASP A 111 3.49 4.09 -19.36
C ASP A 111 4.96 4.14 -18.97
N LEU A 112 5.29 4.74 -17.83
CA LEU A 112 6.64 4.75 -17.28
C LEU A 112 7.15 3.33 -17.02
N VAL A 113 6.37 2.50 -16.32
CA VAL A 113 6.75 1.11 -16.05
C VAL A 113 6.93 0.31 -17.34
N ALA A 114 6.07 0.53 -18.34
CA ALA A 114 6.20 -0.10 -19.65
C ALA A 114 7.45 0.37 -20.41
N ARG A 115 7.80 1.65 -20.33
CA ARG A 115 8.99 2.22 -20.97
C ARG A 115 10.28 1.69 -20.36
N GLU A 116 10.37 1.67 -19.02
CA GLU A 116 11.56 1.16 -18.31
C GLU A 116 11.71 -0.36 -18.44
N ALA A 117 10.66 -1.08 -18.87
CA ALA A 117 10.71 -2.51 -19.10
C ALA A 117 11.46 -2.91 -20.38
N GLY A 118 11.67 -1.99 -21.35
CA GLY A 118 12.38 -2.26 -22.62
C GLY A 118 11.75 -3.36 -23.50
N GLU A 119 12.29 -3.56 -24.72
CA GLU A 119 11.84 -4.66 -25.61
C GLU A 119 12.32 -6.03 -25.12
N ASP A 120 13.51 -6.11 -24.50
CA ASP A 120 14.15 -7.35 -24.01
C ASP A 120 14.13 -7.53 -22.47
N GLY A 121 13.79 -6.49 -21.69
CA GLY A 121 14.07 -6.41 -20.24
C GLY A 121 12.88 -6.63 -19.29
N ARG A 122 11.70 -6.96 -19.81
CA ARG A 122 10.42 -6.89 -19.06
C ARG A 122 10.39 -7.71 -17.77
N LYS A 123 11.18 -8.78 -17.70
CA LYS A 123 11.22 -9.69 -16.54
C LYS A 123 12.36 -9.42 -15.59
N GLU A 124 13.46 -8.85 -16.07
CA GLU A 124 14.64 -8.68 -15.22
C GLU A 124 14.37 -7.56 -14.23
N LEU A 125 14.06 -6.33 -14.70
CA LEU A 125 13.89 -5.16 -13.83
C LEU A 125 12.77 -5.33 -12.78
N TRP A 126 11.65 -5.91 -13.19
CA TRP A 126 10.45 -6.00 -12.35
C TRP A 126 10.26 -7.38 -11.71
N GLY A 127 11.11 -8.36 -12.04
CA GLY A 127 10.96 -9.75 -11.60
C GLY A 127 9.73 -10.46 -12.17
N GLY A 128 9.05 -9.88 -13.16
CA GLY A 128 7.79 -10.38 -13.71
C GLY A 128 7.01 -9.32 -14.50
N GLU A 129 5.81 -9.67 -14.93
CA GLU A 129 4.91 -8.74 -15.61
C GLU A 129 4.14 -7.87 -14.60
N VAL A 130 4.25 -6.54 -14.74
CA VAL A 130 3.53 -5.59 -13.88
C VAL A 130 2.15 -5.31 -14.47
N ILE A 131 1.10 -5.75 -13.77
CA ILE A 131 -0.30 -5.66 -14.25
C ILE A 131 -1.10 -4.49 -13.64
N GLY A 132 -0.58 -3.83 -12.62
CA GLY A 132 -1.24 -2.69 -11.96
C GLY A 132 -0.95 -2.56 -10.48
N LEU A 133 -1.75 -1.74 -9.81
CA LEU A 133 -1.64 -1.46 -8.37
C LEU A 133 -2.61 -2.33 -7.55
N SER A 134 -2.23 -2.61 -6.30
CA SER A 134 -3.14 -3.26 -5.36
C SER A 134 -4.35 -2.36 -5.06
N PRO A 135 -5.59 -2.89 -5.04
CA PRO A 135 -6.78 -2.11 -4.68
C PRO A 135 -6.83 -1.74 -3.19
N ASN A 136 -5.91 -2.26 -2.36
CA ASN A 136 -5.82 -1.94 -0.94
C ASN A 136 -4.96 -0.68 -0.72
N ILE A 137 -5.63 0.46 -0.74
CA ILE A 137 -5.03 1.78 -0.54
C ILE A 137 -4.78 2.00 0.94
N ARG A 138 -3.51 2.20 1.30
CA ARG A 138 -3.08 2.39 2.69
C ARG A 138 -2.51 3.79 2.86
N VAL A 139 -3.10 4.56 3.75
CA VAL A 139 -2.62 5.90 4.09
C VAL A 139 -2.07 5.86 5.51
N TYR A 140 -0.87 6.42 5.67
CA TYR A 140 -0.14 6.50 6.93
C TYR A 140 0.09 7.98 7.26
N ARG A 141 -0.13 8.36 8.52
CA ARG A 141 0.21 9.70 9.02
C ARG A 141 1.16 9.58 10.20
N TYR A 142 2.19 10.41 10.18
CA TYR A 142 3.22 10.48 11.21
C TYR A 142 3.23 11.88 11.82
N SER A 143 3.00 11.94 13.13
CA SER A 143 3.26 13.13 13.95
C SER A 143 4.61 13.00 14.66
N LYS A 144 5.12 14.10 15.23
CA LYS A 144 6.39 14.10 15.97
C LYS A 144 6.44 12.98 17.01
N GLY A 145 7.50 12.17 16.97
CA GLY A 145 7.71 11.02 17.86
C GLY A 145 7.02 9.73 17.44
N GLN A 146 6.22 9.73 16.37
CA GLN A 146 5.69 8.51 15.78
C GLN A 146 6.70 7.89 14.81
N PHE A 147 6.74 6.56 14.75
CA PHE A 147 7.62 5.80 13.88
C PHE A 147 7.03 4.43 13.55
N PHE A 148 7.65 3.77 12.59
CA PHE A 148 7.47 2.36 12.29
C PHE A 148 8.88 1.74 12.26
N ASP A 149 9.13 0.80 13.18
CA ASP A 149 10.43 0.17 13.33
C ASP A 149 10.83 -0.65 12.09
N LYS A 150 12.12 -0.95 11.96
CA LYS A 150 12.66 -1.73 10.84
C LYS A 150 11.94 -3.07 10.75
N HIS A 151 11.47 -3.40 9.57
CA HIS A 151 10.78 -4.65 9.30
C HIS A 151 10.87 -5.00 7.83
N CYS A 152 10.51 -6.24 7.55
CA CYS A 152 10.33 -6.73 6.20
C CYS A 152 8.84 -6.85 5.89
N ASN A 153 8.42 -6.34 4.73
CA ASN A 153 7.03 -6.39 4.27
C ASN A 153 6.60 -7.81 3.85
N SER A 154 7.56 -8.69 3.59
CA SER A 154 7.38 -10.07 3.18
C SER A 154 8.32 -10.97 3.97
N PRO A 155 7.94 -12.22 4.29
CA PRO A 155 8.82 -13.19 4.94
C PRO A 155 10.08 -13.54 4.12
N VAL A 156 10.17 -13.12 2.85
CA VAL A 156 11.28 -13.42 1.92
C VAL A 156 12.47 -12.46 2.07
N CYS A 157 12.38 -11.49 2.95
CA CYS A 157 13.43 -10.50 3.19
C CYS A 157 14.50 -11.06 4.13
N GLY A 158 15.18 -12.12 3.66
CA GLY A 158 16.47 -12.53 4.17
C GLY A 158 17.51 -12.00 3.20
N PHE A 159 18.26 -10.96 3.60
CA PHE A 159 19.57 -10.76 3.02
C PHE A 159 20.36 -12.05 3.27
N ARG A 160 20.89 -12.69 2.22
CA ARG A 160 21.92 -13.70 2.45
C ARG A 160 23.06 -12.95 3.12
N GLU A 161 23.44 -13.36 4.33
CA GLU A 161 24.54 -12.76 5.11
C GLU A 161 25.91 -12.81 4.40
N GLU A 162 25.99 -13.38 3.20
CA GLU A 162 27.23 -13.65 2.49
C GLU A 162 27.71 -12.53 1.54
N GLU A 163 26.98 -11.42 1.40
CA GLU A 163 27.36 -10.30 0.49
C GLU A 163 27.64 -8.96 1.19
N ILE A 164 28.03 -8.98 2.47
CA ILE A 164 28.72 -7.81 3.07
C ILE A 164 30.18 -7.84 2.63
N VAL A 165 30.45 -7.47 1.38
CA VAL A 165 31.78 -6.99 0.99
C VAL A 165 31.90 -5.58 1.55
N GLN A 166 32.78 -5.43 2.55
CA GLN A 166 33.17 -4.13 3.06
C GLN A 166 33.76 -3.28 1.92
N TYR A 167 33.25 -2.07 1.78
CA TYR A 167 33.99 -0.93 1.26
C TYR A 167 34.03 0.13 2.36
#